data_AF-A0A085V688-F1
#
_entry.id   AF-A0A085V688-F1
#
_cell.length_a   1.000
_cell.length_b   1.000
_cell.length_c   1.000
_cell.angle_alpha   90.00
_cell.angle_beta   90.00
_cell.angle_gamma   90.00
#
_symmetry.space_group_name_H-M   'P 1'
#
loop_
_entity.id
_entity.type
_entity.pdbx_description
1 polymer ?
#
loop_
_entity_poly.entity_id
_entity_poly.type
_entity_poly.pdbx_seq_one_letter_code
_entity_poly.pdbx_strand_id
1 'polypeptide(L)' 'MIDILVEVIFRAICFTIGWPVMRIITLGKYPSKGSWFSGTPESEWTSALGLAVVVIAMMAALKQFILP' A
#
# COMPACT_ATOMS: atom_id res chain seq x y z
N MET A 1 -1.40 -14.50 -17.63
CA MET A 1 -2.06 -13.26 -18.14
C MET A 1 -2.96 -12.67 -17.06
N ILE A 2 -3.81 -13.48 -16.43
CA ILE A 2 -4.62 -13.08 -15.27
C ILE A 2 -3.72 -12.62 -14.10
N ASP A 3 -2.60 -13.29 -13.86
CA ASP A 3 -1.68 -12.98 -12.75
C ASP A 3 -1.12 -11.57 -12.82
N ILE A 4 -0.69 -11.15 -14.02
CA ILE A 4 -0.15 -9.81 -14.28
C ILE A 4 -1.24 -8.75 -14.08
N LEU A 5 -2.47 -9.04 -14.52
CA LEU A 5 -3.60 -8.11 -14.36
C LEU A 5 -3.96 -7.94 -12.88
N VAL A 6 -4.00 -9.05 -12.13
CA VAL A 6 -4.24 -9.05 -10.69
C VAL A 6 -3.15 -8.28 -9.96
N GLU A 7 -1.88 -8.50 -10.31
CA GLU A 7 -0.74 -7.80 -9.74
C GLU A 7 -0.81 -6.29 -9.99
N VAL A 8 -1.15 -5.86 -11.21
CA VAL A 8 -1.28 -4.44 -11.57
C VAL A 8 -2.42 -3.78 -10.83
N ILE A 9 -3.59 -4.42 -10.75
CA ILE A 9 -4.75 -3.90 -10.01
C ILE A 9 -4.43 -3.84 -8.52
N PHE A 10 -3.81 -4.89 -7.99
CA PHE A 10 -3.41 -4.98 -6.59
C PHE A 10 -2.42 -3.86 -6.23
N ARG A 11 -1.39 -3.67 -7.05
CA ARG A 11 -0.40 -2.61 -6.90
C ARG A 11 -1.03 -1.23 -7.02
N ALA A 12 -1.97 -1.01 -7.93
CA ALA A 12 -2.66 0.26 -8.07
C ALA A 12 -3.48 0.62 -6.81
N ILE A 13 -4.25 -0.33 -6.27
CA ILE A 13 -5.06 -0.12 -5.07
C ILE A 13 -4.16 0.06 -3.85
N CYS A 14 -3.22 -0.86 -3.62
CA CYS A 14 -2.35 -0.82 -2.46
C CYS A 14 -1.43 0.39 -2.49
N PHE A 15 -0.86 0.76 -3.65
CA PHE A 15 -0.06 1.97 -3.74
C PHE A 15 -0.90 3.21 -3.40
N THR A 16 -2.14 3.31 -3.90
CA THR A 16 -3.02 4.45 -3.62
C THR A 16 -3.34 4.58 -2.12
N ILE A 17 -3.54 3.45 -1.43
CA ILE A 17 -3.82 3.42 0.02
C ILE A 17 -2.55 3.64 0.85
N GLY A 18 -1.42 3.04 0.44
CA GLY A 18 -0.13 3.18 1.10
C GLY A 18 0.50 4.56 0.91
N TRP A 19 0.17 5.25 -0.18
CA TRP A 19 0.68 6.59 -0.51
C TRP A 19 0.44 7.66 0.57
N PRO A 20 -0.79 7.89 1.07
CA PRO A 20 -1.02 8.85 2.16
C PRO A 20 -0.29 8.45 3.43
N VAL A 21 -0.24 7.15 3.76
CA VAL A 21 0.45 6.65 4.94
C VAL A 21 1.96 6.89 4.85
N MET A 22 2.57 6.55 3.72
CA MET A 22 3.98 6.76 3.47
C MET A 22 4.33 8.26 3.42
N ARG A 23 3.45 9.10 2.89
CA ARG A 23 3.60 10.56 2.98
C ARG A 23 3.61 11.06 4.41
N ILE A 24 2.72 10.56 5.27
CA ILE A 24 2.67 10.98 6.68
C ILE A 24 3.96 10.56 7.39
N ILE A 25 4.40 9.31 7.20
CA ILE A 25 5.61 8.76 7.83
C ILE A 25 6.88 9.51 7.35
N THR A 26 6.95 9.81 6.06
CA THR A 26 8.15 10.44 5.45
C THR A 26 8.05 11.96 5.35
N LEU A 27 7.05 12.58 5.98
CA LEU A 27 6.79 14.02 5.94
C LEU A 27 6.71 14.58 4.51
N GLY A 28 6.10 13.82 3.60
CA GLY A 28 5.91 14.19 2.20
C GLY A 28 7.13 14.01 1.30
N LYS A 29 8.25 13.48 1.81
CA LYS A 29 9.45 13.22 1.00
C LYS A 29 9.25 12.06 0.02
N TYR A 30 8.49 11.03 0.42
CA TYR A 30 8.25 9.84 -0.38
C TYR A 30 6.76 9.48 -0.44
N PRO A 31 6.36 8.71 -1.47
CA PRO A 31 7.13 8.37 -2.66
C PRO A 31 7.11 9.50 -3.71
N SER A 32 8.17 9.55 -4.54
CA SER A 32 8.35 10.54 -5.61
C SER A 32 7.16 10.55 -6.58
N LYS A 33 6.73 11.73 -7.03
CA LYS A 33 5.60 11.86 -7.99
C LYS A 33 5.87 11.01 -9.24
N GLY A 34 4.93 10.16 -9.62
CA GLY A 34 5.05 9.28 -10.80
C GLY A 34 5.75 7.94 -10.56
N SER A 35 6.18 7.62 -9.33
CA SER A 35 6.86 6.36 -9.02
C SER A 35 5.97 5.12 -8.94
N TRP A 36 4.66 5.25 -9.21
CA TRP A 36 3.63 4.19 -8.99
C TRP A 36 3.99 2.82 -9.59
N PHE A 37 4.64 2.83 -10.76
CA PHE A 37 5.12 1.63 -11.46
C PHE A 37 6.62 1.68 -11.80
N SER A 38 7.36 2.56 -11.13
CA SER A 38 8.78 2.78 -11.45
C SER A 38 9.68 1.60 -11.06
N GLY A 39 9.16 0.58 -10.38
CA GLY A 39 9.94 -0.56 -9.89
C GLY A 39 11.04 -0.16 -8.91
N THR A 40 11.03 1.09 -8.42
CA THR A 40 12.01 1.53 -7.43
C THR A 40 11.70 0.94 -6.07
N PRO A 41 12.70 0.75 -5.21
CA PRO A 41 12.49 0.27 -3.85
C PRO A 41 11.42 1.08 -3.11
N GLU A 42 11.37 2.41 -3.29
CA GLU A 42 10.38 3.25 -2.61
C GLU A 42 8.95 2.94 -3.06
N SER A 43 8.79 2.59 -4.34
CA SER A 43 7.48 2.22 -4.87
C SER A 43 6.99 0.88 -4.33
N GLU A 44 7.89 -0.10 -4.23
CA GLU A 44 7.58 -1.43 -3.68
C GLU A 44 7.26 -1.36 -2.18
N TRP A 45 8.03 -0.58 -1.41
CA TRP A 45 7.74 -0.33 0.01
C TRP A 45 6.40 0.39 0.23
N THR A 46 6.03 1.32 -0.66
CA THR A 46 4.72 2.00 -0.60
C THR A 46 3.58 1.00 -0.85
N SER A 47 3.72 0.12 -1.84
CA SER A 47 2.74 -0.93 -2.11
C SER A 47 2.65 -1.95 -0.96
N ALA A 48 3.77 -2.34 -0.36
CA ALA A 48 3.81 -3.23 0.80
C ALA A 48 3.11 -2.60 2.03
N LEU A 49 3.35 -1.31 2.30
CA LEU A 49 2.61 -0.55 3.33
C LEU A 49 1.11 -0.50 3.04
N GLY A 50 0.74 -0.28 1.78
CA GLY A 50 -0.66 -0.33 1.35
C GLY A 50 -1.33 -1.67 1.63
N LEU A 51 -0.66 -2.78 1.29
CA LEU A 51 -1.14 -4.12 1.60
C LEU A 51 -1.26 -4.33 3.12
N ALA A 52 -0.28 -3.90 3.91
CA ALA A 52 -0.33 -4.02 5.36
C ALA A 52 -1.52 -3.24 5.95
N VAL A 53 -1.78 -2.03 5.48
CA VAL A 53 -2.93 -1.22 5.89
C VAL A 53 -4.26 -1.89 5.52
N VAL A 54 -4.38 -2.44 4.31
CA VAL A 54 -5.59 -3.16 3.87
C VAL A 54 -5.82 -4.41 4.74
N VAL A 55 -4.77 -5.18 5.00
CA VAL A 55 -4.85 -6.37 5.86
C VAL A 55 -5.28 -5.99 7.27
N ILE A 56 -4.66 -4.97 7.88
CA ILE A 56 -5.04 -4.49 9.21
C ILE A 56 -6.49 -3.98 9.21
N ALA A 57 -6.90 -3.23 8.20
CA ALA A 57 -8.28 -2.76 8.07
C ALA A 57 -9.28 -3.92 7.93
N MET A 58 -8.93 -4.97 7.20
CA MET A 58 -9.72 -6.19 7.08
C MET A 58 -9.83 -6.93 8.43
N MET A 59 -8.71 -7.08 9.14
CA MET A 59 -8.71 -7.68 10.49
C MET A 59 -9.57 -6.89 11.47
N ALA A 60 -9.57 -5.55 11.35
CA ALA A 60 -10.42 -4.68 12.16
C ALA A 60 -11.91 -4.83 11.81
N ALA A 61 -12.24 -4.88 10.52
CA ALA A 61 -13.61 -5.10 10.05
C ALA A 61 -14.16 -6.44 10.53
N LEU A 62 -13.31 -7.48 10.58
CA LEU A 62 -13.63 -8.81 11.09
C LEU A 62 -13.61 -8.90 12.63
N LYS A 63 -13.38 -7.78 13.34
CA LYS A 63 -13.26 -7.71 14.80
C LYS A 63 -12.25 -8.70 15.39
N GLN A 64 -11.16 -8.97 14.67
CA GLN A 64 -10.10 -9.86 15.13
C GLN A 64 -9.19 -9.20 16.18
N PHE A 65 -9.28 -7.88 16.36
CA PHE A 65 -8.56 -7.18 17.42
C PHE A 65 -9.34 -7.24 18.73
N ILE A 66 -8.80 -7.98 19.69
CA ILE A 66 -9.21 -7.89 21.10
C ILE A 66 -8.43 -6.72 21.68
N LEU A 67 -9.05 -5.54 21.74
CA LEU A 67 -8.49 -4.39 22.43
C LEU A 67 -8.82 -4.52 23.93
N PRO A 68 -7.82 -4.41 24.83
CA PRO A 68 -8.01 -4.49 26.28
C PRO A 68 -8.80 -3.29 26.83
#